data_AF-P56682-F1
#
_entry.id   AF-P56682-F1
#
_cell.length_a   1.000
_cell.length_b   1.000
_cell.length_c   1.000
_cell.angle_alpha   90.00
_cell.angle_beta   90.00
_cell.angle_gamma   90.00
#
_symmetry.space_group_name_H-M   'P 1'
#
loop_
_entity.id
_entity.type
_entity.pdbx_description
1 polymer ?
#
loop_
_entity_poly.entity_id
_entity_poly.type
_entity_poly.pdbx_seq_one_letter_code
_entity_poly.pdbx_strand_id
1 'polypeptide(L)' 'EECGPNEVFNTCGSACAPTCAQPKTRICTMQCRIGCQCQEGFLRNGEGACVLPENC' A
#
# COMPACT_ATOMS: atom_id res chain seq x y z
N GLU A 1 -5.51 -5.82 -14.80
CA GLU A 1 -5.12 -6.05 -13.40
C GLU A 1 -6.32 -5.90 -12.49
N GLU A 2 -6.83 -7.01 -11.98
CA GLU A 2 -7.80 -7.01 -10.88
C GLU A 2 -7.01 -6.98 -9.57
N CYS A 3 -7.20 -5.94 -8.77
CA CYS A 3 -6.55 -5.82 -7.47
C CYS A 3 -7.32 -6.59 -6.40
N GLY A 4 -6.63 -6.96 -5.31
CA GLY A 4 -7.26 -7.65 -4.19
C GLY A 4 -8.24 -6.77 -3.41
N PRO A 5 -8.89 -7.32 -2.37
CA PRO A 5 -9.71 -6.54 -1.47
C PRO A 5 -8.90 -5.41 -0.82
N ASN A 6 -9.51 -4.22 -0.73
CA ASN A 6 -8.91 -3.00 -0.19
C ASN A 6 -7.66 -2.51 -0.94
N GLU A 7 -7.49 -2.93 -2.20
CA GLU A 7 -6.48 -2.40 -3.10
C GLU A 7 -7.12 -1.59 -4.23
N VAL A 8 -6.35 -0.66 -4.79
CA VAL A 8 -6.69 0.14 -5.97
C VAL A 8 -5.54 0.07 -6.96
N PHE A 9 -5.87 -0.11 -8.24
CA PHE A 9 -4.88 -0.07 -9.30
C PHE A 9 -4.48 1.38 -9.57
N ASN A 10 -3.21 1.70 -9.36
CA ASN A 10 -2.66 3.02 -9.63
C ASN A 10 -1.61 2.95 -10.75
N THR A 11 -1.67 3.90 -11.69
CA THR A 11 -0.63 4.10 -12.72
C THR A 11 0.54 4.93 -12.20
N CYS A 12 0.36 5.65 -11.09
CA CYS A 12 1.43 6.32 -10.37
C CYS A 12 1.24 6.20 -8.86
N GLY A 13 1.58 5.02 -8.33
CA GLY A 13 1.59 4.76 -6.90
C GLY A 13 2.89 5.13 -6.22
N SER A 14 2.86 5.39 -4.91
CA SER A 14 4.10 5.53 -4.11
C SER A 14 4.91 4.23 -4.09
N ALA A 15 6.20 4.28 -4.41
CA ALA A 15 7.07 3.10 -4.28
C ALA A 15 7.31 2.67 -2.83
N CYS A 16 7.02 3.53 -1.86
CA CYS A 16 7.14 3.27 -0.43
C CYS A 16 5.77 3.36 0.25
N ALA A 17 4.80 2.60 -0.28
CA ALA A 17 3.49 2.47 0.37
C ALA A 17 3.67 1.98 1.83
N PRO A 18 2.87 2.50 2.76
CA PRO A 18 2.99 2.14 4.17
C PRO A 18 2.56 0.68 4.40
N THR A 19 3.20 0.01 5.34
CA THR A 19 2.98 -1.40 5.68
C THR A 19 2.72 -1.55 7.18
N CYS A 20 2.21 -2.69 7.63
CA CYS A 20 2.03 -2.93 9.07
C CYS A 20 3.34 -2.84 9.86
N ALA A 21 4.45 -3.33 9.29
CA ALA A 21 5.78 -3.20 9.88
C ALA A 21 6.32 -1.76 9.86
N GLN A 22 5.76 -0.91 9.00
CA GLN A 22 6.22 0.44 8.78
C GLN A 22 5.05 1.38 8.42
N PRO A 23 4.20 1.71 9.42
CA PRO A 23 2.97 2.45 9.18
C PRO A 23 3.21 3.91 8.81
N LYS A 24 4.39 4.44 9.17
CA LYS A 24 4.79 5.81 8.86
C LYS A 24 5.42 5.89 7.48
N THR A 25 4.99 6.89 6.71
CA THR A 25 5.66 7.30 5.49
C THR A 25 7.11 7.66 5.80
N ARG A 26 8.05 7.02 5.10
CA ARG A 26 9.46 7.41 5.11
C ARG A 26 9.71 8.34 3.92
N ILE A 27 10.86 9.02 3.95
CA ILE A 27 11.39 9.69 2.77
C ILE A 27 11.46 8.66 1.66
N CYS A 28 10.63 8.85 0.65
CA CYS A 28 10.57 8.02 -0.54
C CYS A 28 10.92 8.90 -1.73
N THR A 29 11.56 8.29 -2.70
CA THR A 29 11.73 8.84 -4.04
C THR A 29 10.37 9.08 -4.69
N MET A 30 10.28 10.07 -5.58
CA MET A 30 9.03 10.43 -6.27
C MET A 30 8.73 9.56 -7.50
N GLN A 31 9.33 8.37 -7.61
CA GLN A 31 9.02 7.49 -8.74
C GLN A 31 7.62 6.89 -8.58
N CYS A 32 6.90 6.88 -9.69
CA CYS A 32 5.65 6.17 -9.86
C CYS A 32 5.90 4.66 -9.90
N ARG A 33 5.19 3.90 -9.06
CA ARG A 33 5.07 2.45 -9.19
C ARG A 33 3.69 2.11 -9.75
N ILE A 34 3.65 1.51 -10.93
CA ILE A 34 2.41 1.00 -11.52
C ILE A 34 2.05 -0.31 -10.81
N GLY A 35 0.79 -0.46 -10.40
CA GLY A 35 0.26 -1.69 -9.83
C GLY A 35 -0.80 -1.45 -8.76
N CYS A 36 -1.20 -2.53 -8.10
CA CYS A 36 -2.12 -2.48 -6.97
C CYS A 36 -1.44 -1.93 -5.72
N GLN A 37 -2.14 -1.01 -5.06
CA GLN A 37 -1.73 -0.43 -3.79
C GLN A 37 -2.90 -0.47 -2.82
N CYS A 38 -2.61 -0.55 -1.52
CA CYS A 38 -3.63 -0.40 -0.51
C CYS A 38 -4.36 0.94 -0.68
N GLN A 39 -5.68 0.90 -0.54
CA GLN A 39 -6.50 2.10 -0.51
C GLN A 39 -6.04 3.02 0.63
N GLU A 40 -6.38 4.30 0.53
CA GLU A 40 -6.04 5.26 1.57
C GLU A 40 -6.55 4.80 2.95
N GLY A 41 -5.67 4.83 3.95
CA GLY A 41 -5.95 4.34 5.29
C GLY A 41 -5.67 2.86 5.53
N PHE A 42 -5.40 2.05 4.49
CA PHE A 42 -5.03 0.64 4.63
C PHE A 42 -3.52 0.44 4.58
N LEU A 43 -3.04 -0.56 5.32
CA LEU A 43 -1.63 -0.96 5.39
C LEU A 43 -1.46 -2.38 4.87
N ARG A 44 -0.35 -2.62 4.16
CA ARG A 44 -0.03 -3.98 3.72
C ARG A 44 0.55 -4.80 4.87
N ASN A 45 -0.08 -5.93 5.19
CA ASN A 45 0.40 -6.86 6.21
C ASN A 45 1.48 -7.81 5.65
N GLY A 46 2.03 -8.67 6.52
CA GLY A 46 3.08 -9.64 6.15
C GLY A 46 2.60 -10.75 5.20
N GLU A 47 1.29 -10.96 5.09
CA GLU A 47 0.66 -11.92 4.16
C GLU A 47 0.38 -11.28 2.79
N GLY A 48 0.65 -9.98 2.63
CA GLY A 48 0.45 -9.25 1.40
C GLY A 48 -0.94 -8.68 1.21
N ALA A 49 -1.82 -8.76 2.22
CA ALA A 49 -3.18 -8.22 2.21
C ALA A 49 -3.22 -6.77 2.74
N CYS A 50 -4.15 -5.96 2.23
CA CYS A 50 -4.39 -4.60 2.71
C CYS A 50 -5.45 -4.61 3.82
N VAL A 51 -5.01 -4.28 5.03
CA VAL A 51 -5.81 -4.30 6.26
C VAL A 51 -5.83 -2.92 6.90
N LEU A 52 -6.83 -2.66 7.75
CA LEU A 52 -6.82 -1.44 8.56
C LEU A 52 -5.63 -1.48 9.55
N PRO A 53 -5.06 -0.33 9.95
CA PRO A 53 -3.97 -0.27 10.93
C PRO A 53 -4.27 -0.98 12.26
N GLU A 54 -5.54 -1.09 12.63
CA GLU A 54 -6.01 -1.83 13.82
C GLU A 54 -5.96 -3.36 13.67
N ASN A 55 -5.90 -3.85 12.42
CA ASN A 55 -5.82 -5.26 12.04
C ASN A 55 -4.42 -5.65 11.52
N CYS A 56 -3.46 -4.73 11.66
CA CYS A 56 -2.06 -5.08 11.76
C CYS A 56 -1.78 -5.68 13.14
#